data_AF-A0A2N1JM63-F1
#
_entry.id   AF-A0A2N1JM63-F1
#
_cell.length_a   1.000
_cell.length_b   1.000
_cell.length_c   1.000
_cell.angle_alpha   90.00
_cell.angle_beta   90.00
_cell.angle_gamma   90.00
#
_symmetry.space_group_name_H-M   'P 1'
#
loop_
_entity.id
_entity.type
_entity.pdbx_description
1 polymer ?
#
loop_
_entity_poly.entity_id
_entity_poly.type
_entity_poly.pdbx_seq_one_letter_code
_entity_poly.pdbx_strand_id
1 'polypeptide(L)'
;MSTVFDCRDDAQILAGMRHARQAIARGELVVLPTDTVYGIAADAFSPAAVQRLLDAKGRGRDMPPPVLVAGQDMLTALVETVPAPVQKLVDAFWPGGLTIVLPAQPSLTWDLGETKGTVAVRMPDRRIALELLAETGPLAVSSANLSGRDAAIIASDAQTMLGDSVAVYLEEGYSETGVPSTIVDATSLVASPEGEAPMVRILRAGAVTREQLSEVLGDLLEPEEQPGEAGESPVDESPVDEE
;
A
#
# COMPACT_ATOMS: atom_id res chain seq x y z
N MET A 1 23.49 2.04 -12.44
CA MET A 1 22.69 2.53 -13.58
C MET A 1 21.40 1.76 -13.59
N SER A 2 20.29 2.47 -13.48
CA SER A 2 18.95 1.90 -13.64
C SER A 2 18.76 1.34 -15.04
N THR A 3 18.02 0.24 -15.17
CA THR A 3 17.62 -0.31 -16.47
C THR A 3 16.11 -0.29 -16.61
N VAL A 4 15.62 0.11 -17.79
CA VAL A 4 14.19 0.08 -18.14
C VAL A 4 13.96 -1.10 -19.07
N PHE A 5 12.91 -1.88 -18.81
CA PHE A 5 12.45 -2.95 -19.69
C PHE A 5 11.01 -2.65 -20.11
N ASP A 6 10.77 -2.60 -21.42
CA ASP A 6 9.41 -2.45 -21.95
C ASP A 6 8.74 -3.82 -21.98
N CYS A 7 7.89 -4.08 -20.99
CA CYS A 7 7.19 -5.34 -20.84
C CYS A 7 5.98 -5.50 -21.77
N ARG A 8 5.75 -4.56 -22.70
CA ARG A 8 4.84 -4.76 -23.84
C ARG A 8 5.54 -5.50 -25.00
N ASP A 9 6.87 -5.58 -24.95
CA ASP A 9 7.70 -6.35 -25.87
C ASP A 9 8.01 -7.72 -25.25
N ASP A 10 7.45 -8.77 -25.85
CA ASP A 10 7.64 -10.16 -25.41
C ASP A 10 9.13 -10.55 -25.26
N ALA A 11 10.02 -9.97 -26.07
CA ALA A 11 11.45 -10.25 -25.99
C ALA A 11 12.09 -9.66 -24.72
N GLN A 12 11.52 -8.58 -24.19
CA GLN A 12 12.03 -7.87 -23.01
C GLN A 12 11.42 -8.35 -21.71
N ILE A 13 10.17 -8.85 -21.70
CA ILE A 13 9.48 -9.31 -20.47
C ILE A 13 10.36 -10.28 -19.68
N LEU A 14 10.86 -11.35 -20.31
CA LEU A 14 11.68 -12.36 -19.63
C LEU A 14 12.96 -11.77 -19.04
N ALA A 15 13.60 -10.85 -19.76
CA ALA A 15 14.78 -10.16 -19.27
C ALA A 15 14.43 -9.24 -18.11
N GLY A 16 13.37 -8.45 -18.22
CA GLY A 16 12.91 -7.52 -17.19
C GLY A 16 12.56 -8.23 -15.89
N MET A 17 11.74 -9.28 -15.96
CA MET A 17 11.37 -10.09 -14.80
C MET A 17 12.58 -10.72 -14.12
N ARG A 18 13.52 -11.28 -14.90
CA ARG A 18 14.76 -11.83 -14.34
C ARG A 18 15.59 -10.77 -13.62
N HIS A 19 15.75 -9.58 -14.19
CA HIS A 19 16.52 -8.52 -13.55
C HIS A 19 15.81 -7.97 -12.31
N ALA A 20 14.49 -7.81 -12.36
CA ALA A 20 13.67 -7.39 -11.23
C ALA A 20 13.82 -8.36 -10.05
N ARG A 21 13.64 -9.67 -10.27
CA ARG A 21 13.84 -10.68 -9.22
C ARG A 21 15.24 -10.64 -8.64
N GLN A 22 16.26 -10.51 -9.48
CA GLN A 22 17.64 -10.42 -9.02
C GLN A 22 17.91 -9.14 -8.22
N ALA A 23 17.31 -8.01 -8.59
CA ALA A 23 17.40 -6.76 -7.86
C ALA A 23 16.76 -6.88 -6.48
N ILE A 24 15.53 -7.41 -6.39
CA ILE A 24 14.85 -7.68 -5.11
C ILE A 24 15.70 -8.59 -4.22
N ALA A 25 16.27 -9.68 -4.77
CA ALA A 25 17.12 -10.58 -4.02
C ALA A 25 18.43 -9.94 -3.50
N ARG A 26 18.88 -8.83 -4.12
CA ARG A 26 20.01 -8.01 -3.64
C ARG A 26 19.57 -6.89 -2.68
N GLY A 27 18.28 -6.82 -2.36
CA GLY A 27 17.67 -5.74 -1.57
C GLY A 27 17.55 -4.42 -2.33
N GLU A 28 17.73 -4.41 -3.65
CA GLU A 28 17.59 -3.23 -4.49
C GLU A 28 16.11 -2.94 -4.79
N LEU A 29 15.83 -1.72 -5.24
CA LEU A 29 14.46 -1.29 -5.53
C LEU A 29 14.08 -1.58 -6.99
N VAL A 30 12.81 -1.94 -7.18
CA VAL A 30 12.21 -2.15 -8.50
C VAL A 30 10.97 -1.28 -8.63
N VAL A 31 10.80 -0.60 -9.75
CA VAL A 31 9.53 0.01 -10.12
C VAL A 31 8.74 -0.96 -11.00
N LEU A 32 7.48 -1.19 -10.64
CA LEU A 32 6.59 -2.13 -11.32
C LEU A 32 5.20 -1.51 -11.60
N PRO A 33 4.53 -1.89 -12.70
CA PRO A 33 3.17 -1.46 -12.98
C PRO A 33 2.17 -2.13 -12.04
N THR A 34 1.09 -1.42 -11.69
CA THR A 34 -0.11 -2.00 -11.06
C THR A 34 -1.37 -1.51 -11.77
N ASP A 35 -2.53 -2.06 -11.44
CA ASP A 35 -3.86 -1.61 -11.89
C ASP A 35 -4.16 -0.15 -11.49
N THR A 36 -3.56 0.32 -10.39
CA THR A 36 -3.79 1.68 -9.85
C THR A 36 -2.81 2.72 -10.37
N VAL A 37 -1.61 2.73 -9.79
CA VAL A 37 -0.48 3.61 -10.10
C VAL A 37 0.78 2.75 -10.06
N TYR A 38 1.88 3.21 -10.65
CA TYR A 38 3.14 2.48 -10.56
C TYR A 38 3.61 2.39 -9.11
N GLY A 39 4.19 1.26 -8.75
CA GLY A 39 4.76 1.01 -7.44
C GLY A 39 6.29 1.09 -7.46
N ILE A 40 6.90 1.53 -6.36
CA ILE A 40 8.29 1.27 -6.02
C ILE A 40 8.29 0.16 -4.96
N ALA A 41 9.01 -0.92 -5.23
CA ALA A 41 8.98 -2.16 -4.47
C ALA A 41 10.35 -2.51 -3.88
N ALA A 42 10.30 -3.09 -2.69
CA ALA A 42 11.41 -3.70 -1.98
C ALA A 42 10.97 -5.05 -1.39
N ASP A 43 11.92 -5.91 -1.07
CA ASP A 43 11.64 -7.12 -0.28
C ASP A 43 11.06 -6.73 1.10
N ALA A 44 9.85 -7.20 1.41
CA ALA A 44 9.15 -6.90 2.66
C ALA A 44 9.85 -7.46 3.91
N PHE A 45 10.67 -8.50 3.74
CA PHE A 45 11.38 -9.18 4.84
C PHE A 45 12.82 -8.69 5.01
N SER A 46 13.25 -7.71 4.23
CA SER A 46 14.57 -7.10 4.34
C SER A 46 14.46 -5.68 4.92
N PRO A 47 14.74 -5.50 6.23
CA PRO A 47 14.73 -4.16 6.86
C PRO A 47 15.58 -3.13 6.10
N ALA A 48 16.71 -3.56 5.54
CA ALA A 48 17.58 -2.70 4.76
C ALA A 48 16.96 -2.30 3.40
N ALA A 49 16.23 -3.20 2.75
CA ALA A 49 15.54 -2.89 1.49
C ALA A 49 14.34 -1.95 1.74
N VAL A 50 13.59 -2.18 2.82
CA VAL A 50 12.48 -1.29 3.21
C VAL A 50 12.99 0.10 3.59
N GLN A 51 14.09 0.20 4.35
CA GLN A 51 14.70 1.50 4.65
C GLN A 51 15.13 2.21 3.36
N ARG A 52 15.74 1.50 2.41
CA ARG A 52 16.11 2.06 1.10
C ARG A 52 14.89 2.58 0.34
N LEU A 53 13.75 1.89 0.41
CA LEU A 53 12.50 2.35 -0.20
C LEU A 53 12.00 3.65 0.44
N LEU A 54 12.03 3.74 1.77
CA LEU A 54 11.62 4.94 2.50
C LEU A 54 12.54 6.12 2.16
N ASP A 55 13.85 5.90 2.15
CA ASP A 55 14.86 6.90 1.81
C ASP A 55 14.68 7.43 0.38
N ALA A 56 14.46 6.53 -0.59
CA ALA A 56 14.23 6.89 -1.99
C ALA A 56 12.98 7.78 -2.18
N LYS A 57 11.99 7.64 -1.29
CA LYS A 57 10.77 8.46 -1.30
C LYS A 57 10.85 9.72 -0.44
N GLY A 58 11.92 9.87 0.36
CA GLY A 58 12.00 10.89 1.39
C GLY A 58 10.92 10.75 2.47
N ARG A 59 10.59 9.51 2.88
CA ARG A 59 9.62 9.22 3.94
C ARG A 59 10.31 8.84 5.24
N GLY A 60 9.71 9.26 6.35
CA GLY A 60 10.01 8.72 7.67
C GLY A 60 9.44 7.31 7.85
N ARG A 61 9.78 6.70 8.98
CA ARG A 61 9.33 5.35 9.35
C ARG A 61 7.90 5.31 9.86
N ASP A 62 7.32 6.46 10.14
CA ASP A 62 5.92 6.71 10.52
C ASP A 62 4.92 6.47 9.38
N MET A 63 5.40 6.33 8.13
CA MET A 63 4.59 6.03 6.95
C MET A 63 4.97 4.67 6.33
N PRO A 64 4.70 3.55 7.02
CA PRO A 64 5.07 2.23 6.54
C PRO A 64 4.40 1.91 5.19
N PRO A 65 5.12 1.27 4.25
CA PRO A 65 4.55 0.90 2.96
C PRO A 65 3.59 -0.29 3.11
N PRO A 66 2.50 -0.35 2.32
CA PRO A 66 1.73 -1.57 2.14
C PRO A 66 2.59 -2.73 1.63
N VAL A 67 2.14 -3.95 1.90
CA VAL A 67 2.72 -5.19 1.37
C VAL A 67 1.82 -5.72 0.27
N LEU A 68 2.38 -5.90 -0.93
CA LEU A 68 1.68 -6.58 -2.02
C LEU A 68 1.90 -8.08 -1.94
N VAL A 69 0.87 -8.85 -2.31
CA VAL A 69 0.88 -10.32 -2.31
C VAL A 69 0.35 -10.89 -3.62
N ALA A 70 0.80 -12.10 -3.98
CA ALA A 70 0.37 -12.79 -5.19
C ALA A 70 -0.98 -13.51 -5.06
N GLY A 71 -1.52 -13.64 -3.83
CA GLY A 71 -2.73 -14.42 -3.57
C GLY A 71 -3.22 -14.33 -2.14
N GLN A 72 -4.46 -14.81 -1.91
CA GLN A 72 -5.12 -14.77 -0.62
C GLN A 72 -4.46 -15.66 0.45
N ASP A 73 -3.80 -16.76 0.05
CA ASP A 73 -3.05 -17.62 0.98
C ASP A 73 -1.92 -16.84 1.67
N MET A 74 -1.27 -15.92 0.94
CA MET A 74 -0.25 -15.05 1.52
C MET A 74 -0.85 -14.03 2.48
N LEU A 75 -2.05 -13.49 2.22
CA LEU A 75 -2.74 -12.65 3.19
C LEU A 75 -2.89 -13.40 4.52
N THR A 76 -3.40 -14.63 4.47
CA THR A 76 -3.60 -15.47 5.67
C THR A 76 -2.28 -15.74 6.40
N ALA A 77 -1.16 -15.84 5.69
CA ALA A 77 0.16 -16.00 6.30
C ALA A 77 0.73 -14.70 6.91
N LEU A 78 0.25 -13.52 6.46
CA LEU A 78 0.77 -12.21 6.86
C LEU A 78 0.04 -11.59 8.06
N VAL A 79 -1.19 -12.01 8.33
CA VAL A 79 -2.07 -11.40 9.34
C VAL A 79 -2.46 -12.41 10.41
N GLU A 80 -2.80 -11.91 11.60
CA GLU A 80 -3.16 -12.77 12.73
C GLU A 80 -4.41 -13.61 12.46
N THR A 81 -5.43 -13.00 11.85
CA THR A 81 -6.70 -13.64 11.47
C THR A 81 -7.35 -12.85 10.34
N VAL A 82 -8.11 -13.53 9.48
CA VAL A 82 -8.96 -12.92 8.45
C VAL A 82 -10.44 -13.05 8.85
N PRO A 83 -11.07 -12.00 9.42
CA PRO A 83 -12.50 -12.02 9.75
C PRO A 83 -13.40 -12.21 8.53
N ALA A 84 -14.60 -12.77 8.72
CA ALA A 84 -15.55 -12.98 7.63
C ALA A 84 -15.90 -11.70 6.82
N PRO A 85 -16.08 -10.51 7.42
CA PRO A 85 -16.27 -9.27 6.63
C PRO A 85 -15.06 -8.91 5.76
N VAL A 86 -13.84 -9.21 6.23
CA VAL A 86 -12.60 -9.00 5.47
C VAL A 86 -12.54 -9.96 4.29
N GLN A 87 -12.90 -11.23 4.49
CA GLN A 87 -12.97 -12.20 3.40
C GLN A 87 -13.93 -11.73 2.29
N LYS A 88 -15.10 -11.17 2.65
CA LYS A 88 -16.02 -10.59 1.66
C LYS A 88 -15.41 -9.44 0.87
N LEU A 89 -14.64 -8.56 1.52
CA LEU A 89 -13.92 -7.49 0.84
C LEU A 89 -12.87 -8.05 -0.14
N VAL A 90 -12.13 -9.06 0.29
CA VAL A 90 -11.13 -9.74 -0.55
C VAL A 90 -11.81 -10.39 -1.76
N ASP A 91 -12.91 -11.14 -1.56
CA ASP A 91 -13.64 -11.80 -2.64
C ASP A 91 -14.24 -10.80 -3.65
N ALA A 92 -14.64 -9.61 -3.19
CA ALA A 92 -15.27 -8.59 -4.02
C ALA A 92 -14.25 -7.73 -4.79
N PHE A 93 -13.10 -7.43 -4.19
CA PHE A 93 -12.19 -6.38 -4.67
C PHE A 93 -10.77 -6.84 -4.97
N TRP A 94 -10.41 -8.10 -4.71
CA TRP A 94 -9.09 -8.66 -5.02
C TRP A 94 -9.16 -9.73 -6.12
N PRO A 95 -8.21 -9.71 -7.09
CA PRO A 95 -7.18 -8.69 -7.31
C PRO A 95 -7.78 -7.31 -7.61
N GLY A 96 -7.13 -6.24 -7.15
CA GLY A 96 -7.59 -4.89 -7.47
C GLY A 96 -7.16 -3.79 -6.50
N GLY A 97 -7.90 -2.68 -6.55
CA GLY A 97 -7.56 -1.39 -5.94
C GLY A 97 -7.90 -1.24 -4.46
N LEU A 98 -8.04 -2.32 -3.69
CA LEU A 98 -8.30 -2.25 -2.23
C LEU A 98 -7.08 -2.68 -1.42
N THR A 99 -6.71 -1.90 -0.43
CA THR A 99 -5.69 -2.21 0.58
C THR A 99 -6.35 -2.31 1.95
N ILE A 100 -6.08 -3.39 2.69
CA ILE A 100 -6.73 -3.68 3.98
C ILE A 100 -5.67 -3.71 5.07
N VAL A 101 -5.85 -2.91 6.13
CA VAL A 101 -5.00 -2.90 7.32
C VAL A 101 -5.56 -3.87 8.36
N LEU A 102 -4.71 -4.79 8.82
CA LEU A 102 -5.04 -5.83 9.80
C LEU A 102 -3.88 -5.98 10.80
N PRO A 103 -4.13 -6.58 11.98
CA PRO A 103 -3.05 -7.00 12.86
C PRO A 103 -2.13 -7.98 12.14
N ALA A 104 -0.82 -7.69 12.17
CA ALA A 104 0.19 -8.54 11.58
C ALA A 104 0.32 -9.84 12.36
N GLN A 105 0.67 -10.92 11.68
CA GLN A 105 0.94 -12.19 12.34
C GLN A 105 2.13 -12.05 13.33
N PRO A 106 1.95 -12.28 14.65
CA PRO A 106 2.97 -11.95 15.66
C PRO A 106 4.30 -12.69 15.51
N SER A 107 4.29 -13.86 14.85
CA SER A 107 5.50 -14.64 14.58
C SER A 107 6.35 -14.09 13.43
N LEU A 108 5.84 -13.12 12.65
CA LEU A 108 6.61 -12.54 11.55
C LEU A 108 7.68 -11.60 12.08
N THR A 109 8.91 -11.86 11.64
CA THR A 109 10.04 -10.96 11.86
C THR A 109 10.26 -10.16 10.59
N TRP A 110 9.79 -8.92 10.60
CA TRP A 110 9.99 -7.93 9.54
C TRP A 110 10.13 -6.54 10.13
N ASP A 111 10.61 -5.61 9.32
CA ASP A 111 10.68 -4.21 9.69
C ASP A 111 10.18 -3.36 8.54
N LEU A 112 8.89 -3.02 8.61
CA LEU A 112 8.22 -2.17 7.63
C LEU A 112 8.23 -0.68 8.03
N GLY A 113 8.83 -0.34 9.18
CA GLY A 113 8.66 0.95 9.85
C GLY A 113 7.78 0.85 11.11
N GLU A 114 7.21 1.98 11.53
CA GLU A 114 6.37 2.10 12.72
C GLU A 114 4.93 1.64 12.43
N THR A 115 4.72 0.32 12.34
CA THR A 115 3.40 -0.24 11.99
C THR A 115 2.43 -0.41 13.15
N LYS A 116 2.91 -0.23 14.39
CA LYS A 116 2.13 -0.47 15.62
C LYS A 116 1.50 -1.88 15.67
N GLY A 117 2.20 -2.88 15.13
CA GLY A 117 1.74 -4.27 15.12
C GLY A 117 0.74 -4.60 14.00
N THR A 118 0.51 -3.68 13.05
CA THR A 118 -0.40 -3.89 11.92
C THR A 118 0.36 -4.08 10.61
N VAL A 119 -0.34 -4.47 9.56
CA VAL A 119 0.15 -4.47 8.18
C VAL A 119 -0.98 -4.11 7.22
N ALA A 120 -0.68 -3.26 6.25
CA ALA A 120 -1.56 -2.97 5.12
C ALA A 120 -1.25 -3.94 3.98
N VAL A 121 -2.21 -4.75 3.54
CA VAL A 121 -2.00 -5.79 2.51
C VAL A 121 -2.86 -5.50 1.28
N ARG A 122 -2.36 -5.82 0.09
CA ARG A 122 -3.12 -5.75 -1.18
C ARG A 122 -2.68 -6.81 -2.19
N MET A 123 -3.62 -7.37 -2.93
CA MET A 123 -3.33 -8.15 -4.15
C MET A 123 -3.59 -7.26 -5.38
N PRO A 124 -2.55 -6.82 -6.12
CA PRO A 124 -2.74 -5.96 -7.30
C PRO A 124 -3.33 -6.74 -8.48
N ASP A 125 -4.17 -6.10 -9.30
CA ASP A 125 -4.70 -6.70 -10.53
C ASP A 125 -3.81 -6.40 -11.72
N ARG A 126 -2.55 -6.86 -11.64
CA ARG A 126 -1.63 -6.70 -12.76
C ARG A 126 -0.74 -7.90 -12.95
N ARG A 127 -0.78 -8.47 -14.16
CA ARG A 127 -0.07 -9.71 -14.50
C ARG A 127 1.41 -9.66 -14.13
N ILE A 128 2.14 -8.62 -14.54
CA ILE A 128 3.57 -8.47 -14.24
C ILE A 128 3.82 -8.39 -12.73
N ALA A 129 2.99 -7.65 -11.99
CA ALA A 129 3.14 -7.54 -10.55
C ALA A 129 2.88 -8.88 -9.86
N LEU A 130 1.82 -9.59 -10.25
CA LEU A 130 1.46 -10.90 -9.71
C LEU A 130 2.54 -11.96 -10.02
N GLU A 131 3.06 -11.99 -11.25
CA GLU A 131 4.16 -12.89 -11.63
C GLU A 131 5.42 -12.61 -10.81
N LEU A 132 5.77 -11.34 -10.59
CA LEU A 132 6.94 -10.97 -9.80
C LEU A 132 6.75 -11.38 -8.34
N LEU A 133 5.59 -11.08 -7.76
CA LEU A 133 5.21 -11.47 -6.39
C LEU A 133 5.21 -12.98 -6.18
N ALA A 134 4.80 -13.76 -7.19
CA ALA A 134 4.84 -15.21 -7.14
C ALA A 134 6.28 -15.75 -7.10
N GLU A 135 7.24 -15.07 -7.75
CA GLU A 135 8.65 -15.47 -7.77
C GLU A 135 9.47 -14.94 -6.59
N THR A 136 9.16 -13.73 -6.09
CA THR A 136 9.92 -13.08 -5.02
C THR A 136 9.33 -13.28 -3.63
N GLY A 137 8.04 -13.60 -3.55
CA GLY A 137 7.26 -13.46 -2.33
C GLY A 137 6.77 -12.02 -2.12
N PRO A 138 6.17 -11.73 -0.94
CA PRO A 138 5.59 -10.44 -0.61
C PRO A 138 6.59 -9.29 -0.74
N LEU A 139 6.14 -8.17 -1.31
CA LEU A 139 6.96 -6.97 -1.50
C LEU A 139 6.35 -5.80 -0.72
N ALA A 140 7.19 -5.04 -0.02
CA ALA A 140 6.82 -3.73 0.48
C ALA A 140 6.76 -2.77 -0.71
N VAL A 141 5.59 -2.19 -0.98
CA VAL A 141 5.35 -1.34 -2.15
C VAL A 141 4.68 -0.05 -1.73
N SER A 142 5.18 1.06 -2.26
CA SER A 142 4.52 2.35 -2.19
C SER A 142 4.35 2.93 -3.60
N SER A 143 3.55 3.97 -3.78
CA SER A 143 3.44 4.64 -5.09
C SER A 143 4.82 5.12 -5.58
N ALA A 144 5.09 5.04 -6.86
CA ALA A 144 6.39 5.40 -7.45
C ALA A 144 6.50 6.92 -7.65
N ASN A 145 6.72 7.64 -6.55
CA ASN A 145 6.85 9.09 -6.52
C ASN A 145 7.69 9.55 -5.32
N LEU A 146 8.27 10.75 -5.43
CA LEU A 146 8.77 11.47 -4.27
C LEU A 146 7.60 11.94 -3.40
N SER A 147 7.78 12.00 -2.09
CA SER A 147 6.75 12.47 -1.18
C SER A 147 6.29 13.88 -1.53
N GLY A 148 4.97 14.09 -1.51
CA GLY A 148 4.34 15.36 -1.90
C GLY A 148 4.15 15.57 -3.41
N ARG A 149 4.59 14.65 -4.27
CA ARG A 149 4.30 14.67 -5.71
C ARG A 149 3.19 13.69 -6.08
N ASP A 150 2.61 13.85 -7.26
CA ASP A 150 1.65 12.88 -7.79
C ASP A 150 2.29 11.52 -8.04
N ALA A 151 1.49 10.45 -7.89
CA ALA A 151 1.93 9.10 -8.17
C ALA A 151 2.14 8.91 -9.68
N ALA A 152 3.24 8.25 -10.07
CA ALA A 152 3.48 7.93 -11.46
C ALA A 152 2.43 6.94 -12.00
N ILE A 153 1.92 7.23 -13.19
CA ILE A 153 1.01 6.35 -13.93
C ILE A 153 1.69 5.68 -15.14
N ILE A 154 2.97 6.01 -15.40
CA ILE A 154 3.88 5.38 -16.38
C ILE A 154 5.28 5.29 -15.79
N ALA A 155 6.13 4.38 -16.28
CA ALA A 155 7.45 4.17 -15.67
C ALA A 155 8.39 5.36 -15.91
N SER A 156 8.25 6.09 -17.02
CA SER A 156 9.05 7.28 -17.32
C SER A 156 8.91 8.40 -16.28
N ASP A 157 7.71 8.58 -15.73
CA ASP A 157 7.45 9.57 -14.69
C ASP A 157 8.11 9.14 -13.37
N ALA A 158 8.00 7.86 -13.03
CA ALA A 158 8.70 7.27 -11.90
C ALA A 158 10.23 7.40 -12.05
N GLN A 159 10.75 7.19 -13.25
CA GLN A 159 12.19 7.32 -13.54
C GLN A 159 12.69 8.75 -13.38
N THR A 160 11.90 9.73 -13.83
CA THR A 160 12.22 11.16 -13.64
C THR A 160 12.32 11.53 -12.17
N MET A 161 11.51 10.90 -11.30
CA MET A 161 11.49 11.17 -9.87
C MET A 161 12.53 10.40 -9.07
N LEU A 162 12.74 9.12 -9.39
CA LEU A 162 13.48 8.18 -8.55
C LEU A 162 14.88 7.86 -9.11
N GLY A 163 15.10 8.03 -10.42
CA GLY A 163 16.39 7.84 -11.09
C GLY A 163 17.20 6.61 -10.62
N ASP A 164 18.48 6.83 -10.34
CA ASP A 164 19.42 5.78 -9.95
C ASP A 164 19.16 5.14 -8.56
N SER A 165 18.17 5.61 -7.79
CA SER A 165 17.76 4.93 -6.55
C SER A 165 17.07 3.58 -6.81
N VAL A 166 16.57 3.38 -8.03
CA VAL A 166 15.87 2.17 -8.47
C VAL A 166 16.75 1.40 -9.45
N ALA A 167 16.92 0.10 -9.25
CA ALA A 167 17.76 -0.72 -10.12
C ALA A 167 17.05 -1.07 -11.44
N VAL A 168 15.75 -1.36 -11.37
CA VAL A 168 14.95 -1.83 -12.51
C VAL A 168 13.61 -1.11 -12.58
N TYR A 169 13.25 -0.65 -13.77
CA TYR A 169 11.94 -0.12 -14.11
C TYR A 169 11.27 -1.08 -15.10
N LEU A 170 10.12 -1.63 -14.72
CA LEU A 170 9.28 -2.41 -15.62
C LEU A 170 8.21 -1.47 -16.19
N GLU A 171 8.22 -1.26 -17.50
CA GLU A 171 7.27 -0.37 -18.21
C GLU A 171 6.20 -1.22 -18.89
N GLU A 172 4.92 -0.86 -18.76
CA GLU A 172 3.80 -1.62 -19.35
C GLU A 172 2.67 -0.69 -19.85
N GLY A 173 3.00 0.55 -20.18
CA GLY A 173 2.05 1.61 -20.54
C GLY A 173 1.45 2.31 -19.32
N TYR A 174 0.37 3.03 -19.57
CA TYR A 174 -0.38 3.73 -18.51
C TYR A 174 -1.04 2.74 -17.55
N SER A 175 -1.03 3.07 -16.26
CA SER A 175 -1.87 2.38 -15.28
C SER A 175 -3.35 2.59 -15.59
N GLU A 176 -4.18 1.62 -15.23
CA GLU A 176 -5.57 1.55 -15.73
C GLU A 176 -6.46 2.63 -15.13
N THR A 177 -6.37 2.82 -13.82
CA THR A 177 -7.20 3.83 -13.14
C THR A 177 -6.49 5.17 -12.98
N GLY A 178 -5.16 5.16 -12.80
CA GLY A 178 -4.39 6.33 -12.39
C GLY A 178 -4.72 6.85 -10.98
N VAL A 179 -5.60 6.14 -10.25
CA VAL A 179 -6.07 6.48 -8.91
C VAL A 179 -5.46 5.50 -7.92
N PRO A 180 -4.83 5.95 -6.82
CA PRO A 180 -4.30 5.06 -5.80
C PRO A 180 -5.37 4.13 -5.20
N SER A 181 -4.94 3.01 -4.61
CA SER A 181 -5.88 2.10 -3.93
C SER A 181 -6.65 2.79 -2.80
N THR A 182 -7.86 2.34 -2.55
CA THR A 182 -8.56 2.66 -1.31
C THR A 182 -7.87 1.93 -0.16
N ILE A 183 -7.65 2.59 0.98
CA ILE A 183 -7.07 1.96 2.17
C ILE A 183 -8.14 1.96 3.26
N VAL A 184 -8.42 0.77 3.80
CA VAL A 184 -9.34 0.59 4.92
C VAL A 184 -8.64 0.00 6.13
N ASP A 185 -8.98 0.48 7.31
CA ASP A 185 -8.59 -0.10 8.59
C ASP A 185 -9.66 -1.08 9.07
N ALA A 186 -9.31 -2.36 9.12
CA ALA A 186 -10.17 -3.43 9.59
C ALA A 186 -9.65 -4.06 10.91
N THR A 187 -8.72 -3.39 11.61
CA THR A 187 -8.07 -3.93 12.82
C THR A 187 -9.05 -4.17 13.96
N SER A 188 -10.05 -3.29 14.10
CA SER A 188 -11.10 -3.41 15.13
C SER A 188 -11.95 -4.68 14.97
N LEU A 189 -12.00 -5.29 13.77
CA LEU A 189 -12.71 -6.54 13.51
C LEU A 189 -12.01 -7.78 14.12
N VAL A 190 -10.73 -7.65 14.47
CA VAL A 190 -9.92 -8.70 15.11
C VAL A 190 -9.83 -8.44 16.61
N ALA A 191 -9.48 -7.21 16.99
CA ALA A 191 -9.37 -6.78 18.37
C ALA A 191 -10.05 -5.42 18.54
N SER A 192 -11.29 -5.41 19.02
CA SER A 192 -12.01 -4.17 19.34
C SER A 192 -11.55 -3.66 20.72
N PRO A 193 -11.31 -2.36 20.89
CA PRO A 193 -11.20 -1.75 22.22
C PRO A 193 -12.45 -2.04 23.04
N GLU A 194 -12.31 -2.22 24.37
CA GLU A 194 -13.46 -2.45 25.24
C GLU A 194 -14.49 -1.31 25.11
N GLY A 195 -15.72 -1.68 24.74
CA GLY A 195 -16.85 -0.74 24.64
C GLY A 195 -17.07 -0.10 23.27
N GLU A 196 -16.23 -0.38 22.26
CA GLU A 196 -16.46 0.07 20.88
C GLU A 196 -17.03 -1.05 20.00
N ALA A 197 -18.00 -0.71 19.15
CA ALA A 197 -18.48 -1.64 18.14
C ALA A 197 -17.42 -1.83 17.03
N PRO A 198 -17.21 -3.06 16.52
CA PRO A 198 -16.26 -3.31 15.46
C PRO A 198 -16.68 -2.56 14.18
N MET A 199 -15.79 -1.73 13.66
CA MET A 199 -16.03 -0.87 12.50
C MET A 199 -14.80 -0.82 11.58
N VAL A 200 -15.05 -0.83 10.28
CA VAL A 200 -14.05 -0.60 9.24
C VAL A 200 -13.99 0.89 8.93
N ARG A 201 -12.79 1.47 8.98
CA ARG A 201 -12.57 2.90 8.72
C ARG A 201 -11.88 3.12 7.38
N ILE A 202 -12.23 4.17 6.64
CA ILE A 202 -11.55 4.53 5.39
C ILE A 202 -10.37 5.45 5.74
N LEU A 203 -9.16 4.93 5.69
CA LEU A 203 -7.94 5.72 5.90
C LEU A 203 -7.56 6.57 4.69
N ARG A 204 -7.93 6.11 3.49
CA ARG A 204 -7.71 6.82 2.23
C ARG A 204 -8.75 6.42 1.19
N ALA A 205 -9.50 7.38 0.68
CA ALA A 205 -10.35 7.19 -0.49
C ALA A 205 -9.50 6.98 -1.77
N GLY A 206 -9.94 6.08 -2.66
CA GLY A 206 -9.18 5.69 -3.84
C GLY A 206 -10.04 4.95 -4.85
N ALA A 207 -9.46 3.97 -5.53
CA ALA A 207 -10.07 3.24 -6.64
C ALA A 207 -11.37 2.47 -6.30
N VAL A 208 -11.55 2.05 -5.05
CA VAL A 208 -12.81 1.45 -4.56
C VAL A 208 -13.61 2.49 -3.79
N THR A 209 -14.83 2.78 -4.24
CA THR A 209 -15.64 3.86 -3.67
C THR A 209 -16.26 3.47 -2.32
N ARG A 210 -16.70 4.47 -1.56
CA ARG A 210 -17.40 4.25 -0.29
C ARG A 210 -18.69 3.45 -0.49
N GLU A 211 -19.41 3.73 -1.57
CA GLU A 211 -20.66 3.06 -1.91
C GLU A 211 -20.40 1.57 -2.14
N GLN A 212 -19.37 1.23 -2.91
CA GLN A 212 -18.95 -0.16 -3.13
C GLN A 212 -18.58 -0.86 -1.82
N LEU A 213 -17.84 -0.18 -0.93
CA LEU A 213 -17.52 -0.71 0.40
C LEU A 213 -18.78 -0.93 1.25
N SER A 214 -19.74 -0.01 1.19
CA SER A 214 -21.01 -0.07 1.92
C SER A 214 -21.88 -1.24 1.46
N GLU A 215 -21.90 -1.56 0.16
CA GLU A 215 -22.61 -2.73 -0.36
C GLU A 215 -22.11 -4.05 0.25
N VAL A 216 -20.82 -4.12 0.58
CA VAL A 216 -20.20 -5.33 1.17
C VAL A 216 -20.28 -5.35 2.69
N LEU A 217 -20.06 -4.20 3.34
CA LEU A 217 -19.89 -4.09 4.79
C LEU A 217 -21.17 -3.71 5.54
N GLY A 218 -22.10 -3.01 4.89
CA GLY A 218 -23.29 -2.45 5.53
C GLY A 218 -22.93 -1.60 6.75
N ASP A 219 -23.54 -1.92 7.89
CA ASP A 219 -23.37 -1.21 9.16
C ASP A 219 -21.97 -1.39 9.79
N LEU A 220 -21.11 -2.25 9.23
CA LEU A 220 -19.72 -2.37 9.68
C LEU A 220 -18.83 -1.27 9.11
N LEU A 221 -19.24 -0.57 8.05
CA LEU A 221 -18.51 0.59 7.56
C LEU A 221 -18.81 1.76 8.48
N GLU A 222 -17.78 2.54 8.84
CA GLU A 222 -17.99 3.76 9.62
C GLU A 222 -19.04 4.68 8.95
N PRO A 223 -19.81 5.47 9.70
CA PRO A 223 -20.69 6.48 9.11
C PRO A 223 -19.86 7.59 8.46
N GLU A 224 -20.45 8.33 7.53
CA GLU A 224 -19.82 9.56 7.05
C GLU A 224 -19.81 10.57 8.19
N GLU A 225 -18.64 11.13 8.51
CA GLU A 225 -18.58 12.30 9.36
C GLU A 225 -19.30 13.45 8.64
N GLN A 226 -20.42 13.90 9.20
CA GLN A 226 -21.05 15.14 8.73
C GLN A 226 -20.10 16.29 9.05
N PRO A 227 -19.76 17.17 8.08
CA PRO A 227 -18.92 18.33 8.36
C PRO A 227 -19.71 19.30 9.25
N GLY A 228 -19.57 19.19 10.57
CA GLY A 228 -20.39 20.00 11.47
C GLY A 228 -20.31 19.78 12.98
N GLU A 229 -19.29 19.12 13.56
CA GLU A 229 -19.05 19.15 15.02
C GLU A 229 -17.55 19.21 15.34
N ALA A 230 -16.82 20.11 14.68
CA ALA A 230 -15.57 20.60 15.25
C ALA A 230 -15.95 21.52 16.41
N GLY A 231 -15.86 20.98 17.63
CA GLY A 231 -16.15 21.70 18.87
C GLY A 231 -15.48 23.07 18.90
N GLU A 232 -16.27 24.09 19.21
CA GLU A 232 -15.79 25.42 19.58
C GLU A 232 -14.76 25.26 20.72
N SER A 233 -13.48 25.48 20.40
CA SER A 233 -12.48 25.77 21.41
C SER A 233 -12.93 27.02 22.17
N PRO A 234 -13.06 27.00 23.51
CA PRO A 234 -13.36 28.21 24.26
C PRO A 234 -12.20 29.18 24.08
N VAL A 235 -12.54 30.38 23.62
CA VAL A 235 -11.59 31.50 23.49
C VAL A 235 -11.14 31.87 24.90
N ASP A 236 -9.85 31.71 25.16
CA ASP A 236 -9.18 32.10 26.40
C ASP A 236 -9.13 33.64 26.48
N GLU A 237 -10.06 34.23 27.24
CA GLU A 237 -9.97 35.64 27.63
C GLU A 237 -8.93 35.78 28.75
N SER A 238 -7.69 36.12 28.38
CA SER A 238 -6.70 36.60 29.34
C SER A 238 -7.00 38.06 29.73
N PRO A 239 -6.95 38.45 31.02
CA PRO A 239 -7.13 39.84 31.43
C PRO A 239 -5.86 40.66 31.11
N VAL A 240 -6.08 41.91 30.69
CA VAL A 240 -5.04 42.93 30.53
C VAL A 240 -4.78 43.52 31.92
N ASP A 241 -3.62 43.24 32.51
CA ASP A 241 -3.16 43.94 33.71
C ASP A 241 -2.61 45.32 33.31
N GLU A 242 -3.19 46.36 33.90
CA GLU A 242 -2.66 47.73 33.94
C GLU A 242 -1.65 47.87 35.08
N GLU A 243 -0.41 48.28 34.77
CA GLU A 243 0.43 49.18 35.58
C GLU A 243 1.56 49.80 34.74
#